data_AF-A0A1G1IDE6-F1
#
_entry.id   AF-A0A1G1IDE6-F1
#
_cell.length_a   1.000
_cell.length_b   1.000
_cell.length_c   1.000
_cell.angle_alpha   90.00
_cell.angle_beta   90.00
_cell.angle_gamma   90.00
#
_symmetry.space_group_name_H-M   'P 1'
#
loop_
_entity.id
_entity.type
_entity.pdbx_description
1 polymer ?
#
loop_
_entity_poly.entity_id
_entity_poly.type
_entity_poly.pdbx_seq_one_letter_code
_entity_poly.pdbx_strand_id
1 'polypeptide(L)' 'MSSSPEQQPARTTPAKDEIPDRLCTWCKVPMTKRLVGDGQYLHYTCPKCVFQHAMKWGKK' A
#
# COMPACT_ATOMS: atom_id res chain seq x y z
N MET A 1 30.45 29.60 3.13
CA MET A 1 29.21 29.89 2.40
C MET A 1 28.72 28.54 1.87
N SER A 2 27.98 27.79 2.67
CA SER A 2 26.50 27.76 2.74
C SER A 2 25.85 27.27 1.45
N SER A 3 25.29 26.07 1.49
CA SER A 3 23.99 25.62 0.93
C SER A 3 23.90 24.09 1.11
N SER A 4 23.50 23.62 2.29
CA SER A 4 22.16 23.10 2.62
C SER A 4 21.92 21.68 2.07
N PRO A 5 21.78 20.65 2.92
CA PRO A 5 21.35 19.33 2.47
C PRO A 5 19.88 19.46 2.05
N GLU A 6 19.62 19.31 0.76
CA GLU A 6 18.28 19.30 0.20
C GLU A 6 17.51 18.15 0.84
N GLN A 7 16.67 18.49 1.82
CA GLN A 7 15.69 17.60 2.40
C GLN A 7 14.73 17.22 1.28
N GLN A 8 14.99 16.06 0.65
CA GLN A 8 13.95 15.36 -0.08
C GLN A 8 12.72 15.31 0.84
N PRO A 9 11.54 15.74 0.40
CA PRO A 9 10.35 15.60 1.20
C PRO A 9 10.25 14.11 1.47
N ALA A 10 10.37 13.74 2.75
CA ALA A 10 10.09 12.40 3.19
C ALA A 10 8.69 12.10 2.68
N ARG A 11 8.59 11.39 1.55
CA ARG A 11 7.36 10.77 1.13
C ARG A 11 7.01 9.95 2.35
N THR A 12 5.98 10.41 3.06
CA THR A 12 5.22 9.62 3.99
C THR A 12 4.64 8.49 3.13
N THR A 13 5.47 7.50 2.80
CA THR A 13 4.98 6.16 2.53
C THR A 13 4.15 5.87 3.75
N PRO A 14 2.81 5.73 3.61
CA PRO A 14 1.98 5.40 4.75
C PRO A 14 2.63 4.21 5.41
N ALA A 15 2.89 4.32 6.72
CA ALA A 15 3.54 3.24 7.44
C ALA A 15 2.76 1.97 7.12
N LYS A 16 3.45 0.88 6.78
CA LYS A 16 2.82 -0.38 6.38
C LYS A 16 1.80 -0.89 7.43
N ASP A 17 1.96 -0.43 8.67
CA ASP A 17 1.08 -0.58 9.83
C ASP A 17 -0.29 0.11 9.72
N GLU A 18 -0.45 1.18 8.95
CA GLU A 18 -1.75 1.84 8.77
C GLU A 18 -2.66 1.12 7.77
N ILE A 19 -2.12 0.18 7.00
CA ILE A 19 -2.86 -0.53 5.97
C ILE A 19 -3.54 -1.75 6.60
N PRO A 20 -4.87 -1.87 6.60
CA PRO A 20 -5.55 -2.99 7.23
C PRO A 20 -5.24 -4.29 6.50
N ASP A 21 -5.11 -5.38 7.25
CA ASP A 21 -5.06 -6.71 6.66
C ASP A 21 -6.45 -7.15 6.23
N ARG A 22 -6.54 -7.79 5.06
CA ARG A 22 -7.80 -8.34 4.54
C ARG A 22 -7.66 -9.82 4.23
N LEU A 23 -8.74 -10.54 4.47
CA LEU A 23 -8.87 -11.94 4.08
C LEU A 23 -9.51 -12.05 2.70
N CYS A 24 -9.09 -13.06 1.94
CA CYS A 24 -9.74 -13.40 0.68
C CYS A 24 -11.20 -13.82 0.92
N THR A 25 -12.13 -13.27 0.14
CA THR A 25 -13.56 -13.58 0.23
C THR A 25 -13.84 -15.09 0.13
N TRP A 26 -13.10 -15.80 -0.73
CA TRP A 26 -13.28 -17.22 -1.02
C TRP A 26 -12.48 -18.11 -0.08
N CYS A 27 -11.16 -17.93 -0.06
CA CYS A 27 -10.27 -18.84 0.68
C CYS A 27 -10.15 -18.49 2.17
N LYS A 28 -10.63 -17.33 2.60
CA LYS A 28 -10.50 -16.80 3.98
C LYS A 28 -9.06 -16.74 4.51
N VAL A 29 -8.07 -16.72 3.62
CA VAL A 29 -6.64 -16.58 3.96
C VAL A 29 -6.20 -15.11 3.88
N PRO A 30 -5.14 -14.70 4.62
CA PRO A 30 -4.59 -13.35 4.52
C PRO A 30 -4.09 -13.06 3.10
N MET A 31 -4.50 -11.91 2.57
CA MET A 31 -4.08 -11.44 1.25
C MET A 31 -2.81 -10.60 1.37
N THR A 32 -1.97 -10.68 0.35
CA THR A 32 -0.79 -9.82 0.23
C THR A 32 -1.24 -8.41 -0.17
N LYS A 33 -0.88 -7.41 0.63
CA LYS A 33 -1.18 -6.00 0.40
C LYS A 33 0.02 -5.28 -0.23
N ARG A 34 -0.21 -4.49 -1.29
CA ARG A 34 0.81 -3.70 -1.98
C ARG A 34 0.25 -2.35 -2.37
N LEU A 35 0.97 -1.29 -2.01
CA LEU A 35 0.71 0.05 -2.52
C LEU A 35 1.29 0.19 -3.93
N VAL A 36 0.50 0.74 -4.83
CA VAL A 36 0.87 1.01 -6.23
C VAL A 36 0.42 2.42 -6.63
N GLY A 37 0.92 2.92 -7.75
CA GLY A 37 0.64 4.28 -8.22
C GLY A 37 1.04 5.32 -7.18
N ASP A 38 2.29 5.27 -6.72
CA ASP A 38 2.82 6.23 -5.73
C ASP A 38 2.12 6.20 -4.35
N GLY A 39 1.46 5.10 -3.99
CA GLY A 39 0.69 5.00 -2.73
C GLY A 39 -0.77 5.43 -2.87
N GLN A 40 -1.24 5.76 -4.06
CA GLN A 40 -2.63 6.15 -4.31
C GLN A 40 -3.58 4.94 -4.31
N TYR A 41 -3.09 3.77 -4.72
CA TYR A 41 -3.90 2.57 -4.83
C TYR A 41 -3.32 1.46 -3.97
N LEU A 42 -4.21 0.72 -3.33
CA LEU A 42 -3.87 -0.43 -2.53
C LEU A 42 -4.45 -1.68 -3.18
N HIS A 43 -3.55 -2.60 -3.53
CA HIS A 43 -3.88 -3.86 -4.15
C HIS A 43 -3.70 -4.98 -3.13
N TYR A 44 -4.75 -5.77 -2.95
CA TYR A 44 -4.74 -7.02 -2.22
C TYR A 44 -4.76 -8.17 -3.21
N THR A 45 -3.89 -9.17 -3.02
CA THR A 45 -3.89 -10.39 -3.84
C THR A 45 -3.94 -11.63 -2.95
N CYS A 46 -4.83 -12.55 -3.25
CA CYS A 46 -4.90 -13.83 -2.56
C CYS A 46 -3.79 -14.77 -3.07
N PRO A 47 -2.95 -15.34 -2.19
CA PRO A 47 -1.89 -16.25 -2.60
C PRO A 47 -2.39 -17.64 -3.04
N LYS A 48 -3.64 -17.99 -2.72
CA LYS A 48 -4.22 -19.31 -3.08
C LYS A 48 -4.98 -19.30 -4.40
N CYS A 49 -5.88 -18.34 -4.58
CA CYS A 49 -6.78 -18.30 -5.74
C CYS A 49 -6.50 -17.13 -6.69
N VAL A 50 -5.40 -16.39 -6.48
CA VAL A 50 -4.99 -15.21 -7.27
C VAL A 50 -6.05 -14.11 -7.41
N PHE A 51 -7.09 -14.14 -6.57
CA PHE A 51 -8.10 -13.10 -6.53
C PHE A 51 -7.47 -11.76 -6.15
N GLN A 52 -7.72 -10.74 -6.95
CA GLN A 52 -7.20 -9.39 -6.76
C GLN A 52 -8.31 -8.45 -6.34
N HIS A 53 -8.02 -7.59 -5.37
CA HIS A 53 -8.91 -6.52 -4.94
C HIS A 53 -8.12 -5.23 -4.83
N ALA A 54 -8.46 -4.24 -5.66
CA ALA A 54 -7.82 -2.94 -5.63
C ALA A 54 -8.79 -1.91 -5.04
N MET A 55 -8.29 -1.05 -4.16
CA MET A 55 -9.04 0.09 -3.63
C MET A 55 -8.17 1.35 -3.68
N LYS A 56 -8.81 2.51 -3.84
CA LYS A 56 -8.13 3.79 -3.64
C LYS A 56 -7.78 3.93 -2.16
N TRP A 57 -6.51 4.23 -1.88
CA TRP A 57 -5.97 4.41 -0.54
C TRP A 57 -5.52 5.84 -0.30
N GLY A 58 -4.80 6.42 -1.26
CA GLY A 58 -4.38 7.81 -1.19
C GLY A 58 -5.58 8.74 -1.24
N LYS A 59 -5.72 9.56 -0.19
CA LYS A 59 -6.59 10.73 -0.22
C LYS A 59 -6.02 11.75 -1.21
N LYS A 60 -6.93 12.37 -1.96
CA LYS A 60 -6.71 13.65 -2.64
C LYS A 60 -6.24 14.71 -1.64
#